data_AF-A0A3G1A4M9-F1
#
_entry.id   AF-A0A3G1A4M9-F1
#
_cell.length_a   1.000
_cell.length_b   1.000
_cell.length_c   1.000
_cell.angle_alpha   90.00
_cell.angle_beta   90.00
_cell.angle_gamma   90.00
#
_symmetry.space_group_name_H-M   'P 1'
#
loop_
_entity.id
_entity.type
_entity.pdbx_description
1 polymer ?
#
loop_
_entity_poly.entity_id
_entity_poly.type
_entity_poly.pdbx_seq_one_letter_code
_entity_poly.pdbx_strand_id
1 'polypeptide(L)'
;MGTIINFILGWIVSAIAVWLALKIFPGKQKAESITGAFITALIGAIIFWVFKVVEIPFGTVIAILVWLYALRKIQGVGWLGAAVIAVLVYIINAIFGFFFPTLL
;
A
#
# COMPACT_ATOMS: atom_id res chain seq x y z
N MET A 1 -12.27 -22.12 3.34
CA MET A 1 -11.53 -22.68 2.18
C MET A 1 -11.05 -21.62 1.17
N GLY A 2 -10.85 -20.34 1.55
CA GLY A 2 -10.51 -19.27 0.58
C GLY A 2 -9.47 -18.24 1.03
N THR A 3 -8.81 -18.46 2.17
CA THR A 3 -7.95 -17.45 2.82
C THR A 3 -6.71 -17.09 2.01
N ILE A 4 -6.03 -18.08 1.41
CA ILE A 4 -4.80 -17.85 0.64
C ILE A 4 -5.13 -17.22 -0.73
N ILE A 5 -6.17 -17.70 -1.41
CA ILE A 5 -6.57 -17.15 -2.72
C ILE A 5 -7.03 -15.70 -2.56
N ASN A 6 -7.86 -15.40 -1.55
CA ASN A 6 -8.30 -14.02 -1.28
C ASN A 6 -7.12 -13.12 -0.90
N PHE A 7 -6.15 -13.63 -0.14
CA PHE A 7 -4.93 -12.88 0.15
C PHE A 7 -4.12 -12.56 -1.11
N ILE A 8 -3.90 -13.54 -1.99
CA ILE A 8 -3.16 -13.35 -3.25
C ILE A 8 -3.88 -12.35 -4.14
N LEU A 9 -5.20 -12.49 -4.31
CA LEU A 9 -6.00 -11.58 -5.14
C LEU A 9 -6.02 -10.16 -4.55
N GLY A 10 -6.26 -10.01 -3.25
CA GLY A 10 -6.22 -8.71 -2.57
C GLY A 10 -4.84 -8.05 -2.66
N TRP A 11 -3.76 -8.83 -2.53
CA TRP A 11 -2.41 -8.33 -2.72
C TRP A 11 -2.16 -7.86 -4.16
N ILE A 12 -2.61 -8.62 -5.18
CA ILE A 12 -2.50 -8.22 -6.59
C ILE A 12 -3.27 -6.92 -6.83
N VAL A 13 -4.50 -6.81 -6.35
CA VAL A 13 -5.33 -5.61 -6.53
C VAL A 13 -4.67 -4.40 -5.86
N SER A 14 -4.17 -4.56 -4.63
CA SER A 14 -3.44 -3.51 -3.91
C SER A 14 -2.12 -3.13 -4.62
N ALA A 15 -1.40 -4.10 -5.18
CA ALA A 15 -0.20 -3.83 -5.97
C ALA A 15 -0.50 -3.04 -7.24
N ILE A 16 -1.62 -3.31 -7.92
CA ILE A 16 -2.09 -2.53 -9.06
C ILE A 16 -2.44 -1.10 -8.61
N ALA A 17 -3.11 -0.93 -7.47
CA ALA A 17 -3.43 0.40 -6.93
C ALA A 17 -2.16 1.21 -6.63
N VAL A 18 -1.15 0.58 -6.04
CA VAL A 18 0.17 1.17 -5.82
C VAL A 18 0.84 1.51 -7.15
N TRP A 19 0.85 0.61 -8.12
CA TRP A 19 1.46 0.84 -9.42
C TRP A 19 0.82 2.05 -10.14
N LEU A 20 -0.50 2.16 -10.10
CA LEU A 20 -1.22 3.32 -10.64
C LEU A 20 -0.88 4.62 -9.88
N ALA A 21 -0.82 4.58 -8.55
CA ALA A 21 -0.42 5.74 -7.75
C ALA A 21 0.98 6.23 -8.09
N LEU A 22 1.93 5.30 -8.25
CA LEU A 22 3.31 5.60 -8.66
C LEU A 22 3.34 6.20 -10.07
N LYS A 23 2.49 5.73 -11.00
CA LYS A 23 2.39 6.29 -12.36
C LYS A 23 1.78 7.69 -12.41
N ILE A 24 0.84 7.99 -11.51
CA ILE A 24 0.19 9.30 -11.43
C ILE A 24 1.10 10.32 -10.73
N PHE A 25 1.91 9.88 -9.76
CA PHE A 25 2.76 10.76 -8.97
C PHE A 25 3.82 11.48 -9.85
N PRO A 26 3.82 12.83 -9.89
CA PRO A 26 4.79 13.58 -10.69
C PRO A 26 6.16 13.56 -9.99
N GLY A 27 7.10 12.79 -10.53
CA GLY A 27 8.48 12.76 -10.06
C GLY A 27 9.17 11.43 -10.29
N LYS A 28 10.52 11.45 -10.30
CA LYS A 28 11.32 10.22 -10.40
C LYS A 28 11.24 9.45 -9.08
N GLN A 29 10.90 8.17 -9.17
CA GLN A 29 10.85 7.26 -8.03
C GLN A 29 11.85 6.14 -8.24
N LYS A 30 12.46 5.66 -7.16
CA LYS A 30 13.46 4.59 -7.21
C LYS A 30 12.85 3.25 -7.63
N ALA A 31 11.59 3.01 -7.28
CA ALA A 31 10.91 1.73 -7.47
C ALA A 31 9.55 1.89 -8.21
N GLU A 32 9.52 2.71 -9.26
CA GLU A 32 8.35 2.95 -10.13
C GLU A 32 7.97 1.72 -10.99
N SER A 33 8.70 0.60 -10.87
CA SER A 33 8.41 -0.62 -11.60
C SER A 33 7.22 -1.36 -11.00
N ILE A 34 6.58 -2.23 -11.79
CA ILE A 34 5.53 -3.12 -11.29
C ILE A 34 6.02 -3.96 -10.11
N THR A 35 7.25 -4.49 -10.18
CA THR A 35 7.88 -5.21 -9.07
C THR A 35 8.01 -4.34 -7.82
N GLY A 36 8.38 -3.07 -7.98
CA GLY A 36 8.44 -2.10 -6.87
C GLY A 36 7.08 -1.86 -6.22
N ALA A 37 6.01 -1.82 -7.02
CA ALA A 37 4.64 -1.69 -6.53
C ALA A 37 4.18 -2.94 -5.74
N PHE A 38 4.47 -4.14 -6.25
CA PHE A 38 4.18 -5.40 -5.55
C PHE A 38 4.88 -5.50 -4.20
N ILE A 39 6.18 -5.15 -4.16
CA ILE A 39 6.96 -5.11 -2.92
C ILE A 39 6.38 -4.08 -1.95
N THR A 40 6.02 -2.90 -2.44
CA THR A 40 5.43 -1.82 -1.63
C THR A 40 4.10 -2.24 -1.03
N ALA A 41 3.21 -2.84 -1.82
CA ALA A 41 1.93 -3.36 -1.35
C ALA A 41 2.11 -4.49 -0.32
N LEU A 42 3.06 -5.39 -0.55
CA LEU A 42 3.36 -6.49 0.38
C LEU A 42 3.88 -5.96 1.72
N ILE A 43 4.80 -5.01 1.69
CA ILE A 43 5.33 -4.37 2.91
C ILE A 43 4.22 -3.64 3.66
N GLY A 44 3.33 -2.94 2.94
CA GLY A 44 2.13 -2.35 3.54
C GLY A 44 1.26 -3.39 4.22
N ALA A 45 0.90 -4.47 3.52
CA ALA A 45 0.11 -5.56 4.09
C ALA A 45 0.74 -6.15 5.35
N ILE A 46 2.06 -6.39 5.35
CA ILE A 46 2.79 -6.91 6.52
C ILE A 46 2.73 -5.92 7.68
N ILE A 47 3.00 -4.63 7.44
CA ILE A 47 2.94 -3.59 8.50
C ILE A 47 1.55 -3.59 9.14
N PHE A 48 0.49 -3.41 8.36
CA PHE A 48 -0.87 -3.36 8.90
C PHE A 48 -1.28 -4.68 9.57
N TRP A 49 -0.85 -5.83 9.04
CA TRP A 49 -1.10 -7.13 9.66
C TRP A 49 -0.42 -7.27 11.03
N VAL A 50 0.85 -6.91 11.15
CA VAL A 50 1.59 -6.97 12.43
C VAL A 50 0.91 -6.08 13.48
N PHE A 51 0.60 -4.83 13.14
CA PHE A 51 -0.06 -3.91 14.06
C PHE A 51 -1.46 -4.37 14.46
N LYS A 52 -2.18 -5.06 13.56
CA LYS A 52 -3.49 -5.65 13.85
C LYS A 52 -3.39 -6.85 14.79
N VAL A 53 -2.41 -7.74 14.60
CA VAL A 53 -2.24 -8.97 15.41
C VAL A 53 -1.74 -8.66 16.82
N VAL A 54 -0.91 -7.64 16.99
CA VAL A 54 -0.35 -7.25 18.30
C VAL A 54 -1.33 -6.41 19.14
N GLU A 55 -2.49 -6.05 18.57
CA GLU A 55 -3.55 -5.27 19.25
C GLU A 55 -3.04 -3.97 19.94
N ILE A 56 -2.05 -3.33 19.32
CA ILE A 56 -1.44 -2.11 19.87
C ILE A 56 -2.49 -0.98 19.92
N PRO A 57 -2.65 -0.26 21.05
CA PRO A 57 -3.48 0.93 21.11
C PRO A 57 -3.03 1.95 20.06
N PHE A 58 -3.97 2.50 19.28
CA PHE A 58 -3.66 3.38 18.14
C PHE A 58 -2.81 2.71 17.04
N GLY A 59 -2.79 1.37 16.97
CA GLY A 59 -1.97 0.59 16.04
C GLY A 59 -2.16 0.97 14.57
N THR A 60 -3.37 1.34 14.15
CA THR A 60 -3.64 1.83 12.79
C THR A 60 -2.88 3.13 12.48
N VAL A 61 -2.84 4.08 13.42
CA VAL A 61 -2.14 5.36 13.23
C VAL A 61 -0.64 5.12 13.13
N ILE A 62 -0.10 4.28 14.02
CA ILE A 62 1.33 3.93 14.00
C ILE A 62 1.67 3.16 12.70
N ALA A 63 0.83 2.23 12.27
CA ALA A 63 1.00 1.50 11.02
C ALA A 63 1.03 2.43 9.81
N ILE A 64 0.17 3.46 9.76
CA ILE A 64 0.20 4.47 8.70
C ILE A 64 1.55 5.22 8.70
N LEU A 65 2.07 5.61 9.86
CA LEU A 65 3.37 6.29 9.96
C LEU A 65 4.52 5.39 9.51
N VAL A 66 4.52 4.13 9.94
CA VAL A 66 5.53 3.13 9.55
C VAL A 66 5.45 2.85 8.05
N TRP A 67 4.24 2.76 7.48
CA TRP A 67 4.03 2.56 6.06
C TRP A 67 4.46 3.78 5.23
N LEU A 68 4.17 5.00 5.67
CA LEU A 68 4.67 6.23 5.06
C LEU A 68 6.21 6.26 5.04
N TYR A 69 6.84 5.85 6.13
CA TYR A 69 8.30 5.73 6.19
C TYR A 69 8.81 4.65 5.22
N ALA A 70 8.13 3.50 5.12
CA ALA A 70 8.46 2.46 4.15
C ALA A 70 8.34 2.97 2.70
N LEU A 71 7.24 3.64 2.35
CA LEU A 71 7.05 4.29 1.06
C LEU A 71 8.19 5.24 0.73
N ARG A 72 8.53 6.13 1.66
CA ARG A 72 9.65 7.06 1.53
C ARG A 72 10.95 6.33 1.17
N LYS A 73 11.27 5.25 1.89
CA LYS A 73 12.52 4.49 1.72
C LYS A 73 12.54 3.64 0.44
N ILE A 74 11.43 2.97 0.11
CA ILE A 74 11.32 2.09 -1.07
C ILE A 74 11.30 2.93 -2.35
N GLN A 75 10.46 3.97 -2.37
CA GLN A 75 10.27 4.82 -3.54
C GLN A 75 11.32 5.92 -3.67
N GLY A 76 12.16 6.12 -2.64
CA GLY A 76 13.24 7.12 -2.67
C GLY A 76 12.73 8.56 -2.74
N VAL A 77 11.52 8.81 -2.21
CA VAL A 77 10.87 10.12 -2.22
C VAL A 77 11.06 10.85 -0.89
N GLY A 78 10.78 12.15 -0.85
CA GLY A 78 10.67 12.91 0.40
C GLY A 78 9.38 12.59 1.17
N TRP A 79 9.24 13.13 2.38
CA TRP A 79 8.03 12.96 3.21
C TRP A 79 6.75 13.42 2.50
N LEU A 80 6.81 14.58 1.83
CA LEU A 80 5.67 15.09 1.05
C LEU A 80 5.32 14.15 -0.11
N GLY A 81 6.33 13.62 -0.81
CA GLY A 81 6.10 12.66 -1.90
C GLY A 81 5.48 11.35 -1.40
N ALA A 82 5.96 10.83 -0.27
CA ALA A 82 5.38 9.65 0.36
C ALA A 82 3.93 9.87 0.79
N ALA A 83 3.60 11.05 1.34
CA ALA A 83 2.25 11.41 1.71
C ALA A 83 1.31 11.51 0.49
N VAL A 84 1.76 12.13 -0.61
CA VAL A 84 0.97 12.21 -1.84
C VAL A 84 0.74 10.81 -2.43
N ILE A 85 1.78 9.97 -2.52
CA ILE A 85 1.64 8.59 -2.98
C ILE A 85 0.66 7.82 -2.08
N ALA A 86 0.77 7.97 -0.77
CA ALA A 86 -0.14 7.33 0.18
C ALA A 86 -1.61 7.72 -0.06
N VAL A 87 -1.88 9.01 -0.28
CA VAL A 87 -3.22 9.51 -0.61
C VAL A 87 -3.71 8.95 -1.94
N LEU A 88 -2.87 8.94 -2.98
CA LEU A 88 -3.22 8.35 -4.28
C LEU A 88 -3.58 6.87 -4.15
N VAL A 89 -2.77 6.09 -3.43
CA VAL A 89 -3.04 4.67 -3.15
C VAL A 89 -4.37 4.49 -2.43
N TYR A 90 -4.64 5.32 -1.42
CA TYR A 90 -5.90 5.27 -0.68
C TYR A 90 -7.10 5.52 -1.58
N ILE A 91 -7.05 6.55 -2.43
CA ILE A 91 -8.14 6.87 -3.37
C ILE A 91 -8.35 5.72 -4.36
N ILE A 92 -7.28 5.18 -4.95
CA ILE A 92 -7.39 4.10 -5.94
C ILE A 92 -7.91 2.82 -5.28
N ASN A 93 -7.45 2.49 -4.07
CA ASN A 93 -7.99 1.36 -3.31
C ASN A 93 -9.45 1.55 -2.93
N ALA A 94 -9.90 2.77 -2.61
CA ALA A 94 -11.32 3.04 -2.36
C ALA A 94 -12.18 2.80 -3.61
N ILE A 95 -11.69 3.21 -4.79
CA ILE A 95 -12.33 2.93 -6.08
C ILE A 95 -12.36 1.42 -6.31
N PHE A 96 -11.23 0.73 -6.15
CA PHE A 96 -11.17 -0.72 -6.32
C PHE A 96 -12.06 -1.47 -5.32
N GLY A 97 -12.15 -1.03 -4.07
CA GLY A 97 -13.02 -1.63 -3.06
C GLY A 97 -14.49 -1.49 -3.42
N PHE A 98 -14.88 -0.44 -4.14
CA PHE A 98 -16.24 -0.31 -4.68
C PHE A 98 -16.54 -1.38 -5.75
N PHE A 99 -15.58 -1.69 -6.63
CA PHE A 99 -15.76 -2.70 -7.68
C PHE A 99 -15.46 -4.14 -7.22
N PHE A 100 -14.61 -4.30 -6.20
CA PHE A 100 -14.12 -5.57 -5.66
C PHE A 100 -14.28 -5.63 -4.13
N PRO A 101 -15.50 -5.58 -3.59
CA PRO A 101 -15.77 -5.40 -2.15
C PRO A 101 -15.29 -6.55 -1.25
N THR A 102 -14.91 -7.69 -1.84
CA THR A 102 -14.44 -8.87 -1.10
C THR A 102 -12.92 -9.02 -1.09
N LEU A 103 -12.17 -8.12 -1.74
CA LEU A 103 -10.72 -8.27 -1.95
C LEU A 103 -9.86 -7.26 -1.17
N LEU A 104 -10.41 -6.12 -0.74
CA LEU A 104 -9.68 -5.01 -0.12
C LEU A 104 -10.23 -4.65 1.26
#